data_AF-A0A699X194-F1
#
_entry.id   AF-A0A699X194-F1
#
_cell.length_a   1.000
_cell.length_b   1.000
_cell.length_c   1.000
_cell.angle_alpha   90.00
_cell.angle_beta   90.00
_cell.angle_gamma   90.00
#
_symmetry.space_group_name_H-M   'P 1'
#
loop_
_entity.id
_entity.type
_entity.pdbx_description
1 polymer ?
#
loop_
_entity_poly.entity_id
_entity_poly.type
_entity_poly.pdbx_seq_one_letter_code
_entity_poly.pdbx_strand_id
1 'polypeptide(L)'
;MNVKAMALLMVALLLAGCDDKPEEEKGFAGLADDAAHYAQVTPGKTFLFPLDHGAHNDFRIEWWYITANLKDADGQSFGVQWTLFRNALPRSTAAPQDN
;
A
#
# COMPACT_ATOMS: atom_id res chain seq x y z
N MET A 1 24.38 -28.63 44.35
CA MET A 1 23.87 -27.84 43.20
C MET A 1 23.00 -26.73 43.75
N ASN A 2 23.41 -25.47 43.57
CA ASN A 2 22.87 -24.34 44.33
C ASN A 2 21.52 -23.89 43.75
N VAL A 3 20.41 -24.27 44.36
CA VAL A 3 19.04 -23.94 43.93
C VAL A 3 18.86 -22.43 43.66
N LYS A 4 19.52 -21.58 44.45
CA LYS A 4 19.54 -20.12 44.24
C LYS A 4 20.21 -19.71 42.92
N ALA A 5 21.30 -20.37 42.56
CA ALA A 5 22.00 -20.10 41.30
C ALA A 5 21.16 -20.58 40.09
N MET A 6 20.43 -21.69 40.25
CA MET A 6 19.55 -22.20 39.19
C MET A 6 18.31 -21.30 38.99
N ALA A 7 17.74 -20.77 40.07
CA ALA A 7 16.66 -19.79 40.00
C ALA A 7 17.10 -18.47 39.35
N LEU A 8 18.30 -17.97 39.70
CA LEU A 8 18.88 -16.78 39.07
C LEU A 8 19.13 -16.98 37.57
N LEU A 9 19.61 -18.16 37.17
CA LEU A 9 19.83 -18.50 35.76
C LEU A 9 18.51 -18.54 34.96
N MET A 10 17.46 -19.15 35.52
CA MET A 10 16.13 -19.17 34.88
C MET A 10 15.54 -17.77 34.73
N VAL A 11 15.65 -16.92 35.75
CA VAL A 11 15.16 -15.53 35.67
C VAL A 11 15.94 -14.73 34.63
N ALA A 12 17.26 -14.91 34.55
CA ALA A 12 18.08 -14.28 33.51
C ALA A 12 17.69 -14.75 32.10
N LEU A 13 17.39 -16.04 31.93
CA LEU A 13 16.91 -16.61 30.65
C LEU A 13 15.54 -16.05 30.25
N LEU A 14 14.63 -15.87 31.20
CA LEU A 14 13.30 -15.29 30.95
C LEU A 14 13.38 -13.80 30.59
N LEU A 15 14.33 -13.05 31.16
CA LEU A 15 14.54 -11.64 30.86
C LEU A 15 15.26 -11.39 29.52
N ALA A 16 15.97 -12.39 28.99
CA ALA A 16 16.65 -12.30 27.69
C ALA A 16 15.74 -12.63 26.49
N GLY A 17 14.48 -13.02 26.73
CA GLY A 17 13.51 -13.42 25.71
C GLY A 17 12.64 -12.29 25.17
N CYS A 18 13.17 -11.07 25.01
CA CYS A 18 12.46 -10.03 24.25
C CYS A 18 12.39 -10.46 22.78
N ASP A 19 11.18 -10.87 22.37
CA ASP A 19 10.84 -11.20 20.99
C ASP A 19 10.61 -9.87 20.25
N ASP A 20 11.63 -9.37 19.54
CA ASP A 20 11.45 -8.31 18.56
C ASP A 20 10.61 -8.91 17.42
N LYS A 21 9.28 -8.73 17.53
CA LYS A 21 8.32 -9.17 16.54
C LYS A 21 8.85 -8.74 15.16
N PRO A 22 9.08 -9.67 14.21
CA PRO A 22 9.61 -9.32 12.90
C PRO A 22 8.76 -8.19 12.31
N GLU A 23 9.39 -7.07 11.92
CA GLU A 23 8.67 -5.99 11.25
C GLU A 23 7.96 -6.61 10.04
N GLU A 24 6.62 -6.50 10.00
CA GLU A 24 5.85 -6.98 8.87
C GLU A 24 6.41 -6.34 7.60
N GLU A 25 6.80 -7.15 6.63
CA GLU A 25 7.29 -6.65 5.35
C GLU A 25 6.20 -5.81 4.69
N LYS A 26 6.33 -4.49 4.83
CA LYS A 26 5.45 -3.54 4.18
C LYS A 26 5.68 -3.67 2.68
N GLY A 27 4.68 -4.20 1.98
CA GLY A 27 4.69 -4.32 0.53
C GLY A 27 4.93 -2.97 -0.15
N PHE A 28 5.18 -3.00 -1.46
CA PHE A 28 5.53 -1.86 -2.33
C PHE A 28 5.15 -0.49 -1.73
N ALA A 29 6.16 0.21 -1.19
CA ALA A 29 6.10 1.59 -0.68
C ALA A 29 5.02 1.92 0.39
N GLY A 30 4.54 0.95 1.16
CA GLY A 30 3.49 1.21 2.17
C GLY A 30 2.16 1.66 1.53
N LEU A 31 1.98 1.40 0.23
CA LEU A 31 0.81 1.85 -0.52
C LEU A 31 -0.50 1.26 0.02
N ALA A 32 -0.41 0.05 0.58
CA ALA A 32 -1.54 -0.68 1.17
C ALA A 32 -1.73 -0.40 2.68
N ASP A 33 -0.84 0.36 3.34
CA ASP A 33 -1.03 0.73 4.75
C ASP A 33 -2.36 1.50 4.86
N ASP A 34 -3.18 1.22 5.87
CA ASP A 34 -4.43 1.95 6.11
C ASP A 34 -5.47 1.88 4.96
N ALA A 35 -5.55 0.73 4.28
CA ALA A 35 -6.58 0.45 3.28
C ALA A 35 -7.97 0.13 3.88
N ALA A 36 -8.06 -0.09 5.20
CA ALA A 36 -9.28 -0.51 5.89
C ALA A 36 -10.45 0.48 5.75
N HIS A 37 -10.13 1.77 5.54
CA HIS A 37 -11.12 2.84 5.36
C HIS A 37 -11.55 3.04 3.89
N TYR A 38 -11.01 2.25 2.95
CA TYR A 38 -11.31 2.32 1.53
C TYR A 38 -12.12 1.11 1.05
N ALA A 39 -12.72 1.20 -0.13
CA ALA A 39 -13.41 0.09 -0.76
C ALA A 39 -12.46 -1.10 -0.95
N GLN A 40 -12.95 -2.30 -0.57
CA GLN A 40 -12.21 -3.54 -0.72
C GLN A 40 -12.52 -4.19 -2.06
N VAL A 41 -11.51 -4.80 -2.69
CA VAL A 41 -11.70 -5.59 -3.91
C VAL A 41 -12.31 -6.93 -3.52
N THR A 42 -13.54 -7.19 -3.96
CA THR A 42 -14.27 -8.44 -3.68
C THR A 42 -14.51 -9.22 -4.97
N PRO A 43 -14.54 -10.56 -4.92
CA PRO A 43 -14.89 -11.39 -6.08
C PRO A 43 -16.32 -11.13 -6.55
N GLY A 44 -16.61 -11.38 -7.83
CA GLY A 44 -17.95 -11.28 -8.40
C GLY A 44 -18.43 -9.86 -8.77
N LYS A 45 -17.56 -8.84 -8.63
CA LYS A 45 -17.88 -7.49 -9.11
C LYS A 45 -18.01 -7.49 -10.64
N THR A 46 -19.19 -7.13 -11.14
CA THR A 46 -19.41 -6.89 -12.57
C THR A 46 -18.97 -5.47 -12.93
N PHE A 47 -18.17 -5.35 -13.99
CA PHE A 47 -17.80 -4.05 -14.56
C PHE A 47 -18.89 -3.53 -15.49
N LEU A 48 -19.19 -2.24 -15.37
CA LEU A 48 -20.19 -1.52 -16.15
C LEU A 48 -19.49 -0.44 -16.96
N PHE A 49 -19.45 -0.62 -18.28
CA PHE A 49 -18.89 0.38 -19.19
C PHE A 49 -20.00 1.19 -19.85
N PRO A 50 -19.83 2.52 -20.02
CA PRO A 50 -18.57 3.28 -19.87
C PRO A 50 -18.27 3.79 -18.45
N LEU A 51 -19.09 3.49 -17.45
CA LEU A 51 -18.96 4.02 -16.08
C LEU A 51 -17.57 3.73 -15.47
N ASP A 52 -17.10 2.49 -15.58
CA ASP A 52 -15.82 2.04 -15.03
C ASP A 52 -14.60 2.44 -15.88
N HIS A 53 -14.76 3.31 -16.90
CA HIS A 53 -13.62 4.04 -17.48
C HIS A 53 -13.16 5.20 -16.59
N GLY A 54 -14.05 5.71 -15.73
CA GLY A 54 -13.78 6.85 -14.86
C GLY A 54 -12.86 6.51 -13.69
N ALA A 55 -12.57 7.51 -12.86
CA ALA A 55 -11.80 7.30 -11.63
C ALA A 55 -12.63 6.58 -10.57
N HIS A 56 -12.01 5.63 -9.88
CA HIS A 56 -12.58 4.87 -8.78
C HIS A 56 -12.14 5.45 -7.44
N ASN A 57 -12.66 6.63 -7.08
CA ASN A 57 -12.19 7.41 -5.93
C ASN A 57 -12.38 6.73 -4.55
N ASP A 58 -13.25 5.72 -4.45
CA ASP A 58 -13.48 4.97 -3.22
C ASP A 58 -12.33 3.99 -2.90
N PHE A 59 -11.47 3.68 -3.88
CA PHE A 59 -10.30 2.82 -3.72
C PHE A 59 -9.06 3.67 -3.42
N ARG A 60 -8.24 3.17 -2.48
CA ARG A 60 -7.01 3.85 -2.04
C ARG A 60 -6.03 4.08 -3.20
N ILE A 61 -5.90 3.08 -4.06
CA ILE A 61 -4.91 3.05 -5.14
C ILE A 61 -5.62 2.95 -6.47
N GLU A 62 -5.19 3.76 -7.44
CA GLU A 62 -5.61 3.64 -8.84
C GLU A 62 -4.46 3.97 -9.79
N TRP A 63 -4.46 3.32 -10.95
CA TRP A 63 -3.41 3.43 -11.96
C TRP A 63 -4.01 3.58 -13.33
N TRP A 64 -3.45 4.49 -14.12
CA TRP A 64 -3.62 4.50 -15.57
C TRP A 64 -2.27 4.25 -16.21
N TYR A 65 -2.19 3.21 -17.03
CA TYR A 65 -0.96 2.81 -17.70
C TYR A 65 -1.19 2.73 -19.20
N ILE A 66 -0.53 3.62 -19.94
CA ILE A 66 -0.64 3.73 -21.39
C ILE A 66 0.73 3.48 -22.00
N THR A 67 0.79 2.54 -22.94
CA THR A 67 1.94 2.32 -23.81
C THR A 67 1.49 2.41 -25.26
N ALA A 68 2.31 3.03 -26.10
CA ALA A 68 2.00 3.21 -27.51
C ALA A 68 3.28 3.19 -28.36
N ASN A 69 3.15 2.73 -29.60
CA ASN A 69 4.14 2.95 -30.64
C ASN A 69 3.58 4.01 -31.59
N LEU A 70 4.32 5.08 -31.79
CA LEU A 70 3.95 6.19 -32.67
C LEU A 70 4.87 6.23 -33.88
N LYS A 71 4.38 6.85 -34.95
CA LYS A 71 5.17 7.18 -36.14
C LYS A 71 4.88 8.61 -36.52
N ASP A 72 5.90 9.43 -36.75
CA ASP A 72 5.70 10.80 -37.23
C ASP A 72 5.44 10.86 -38.74
N ALA A 73 5.27 12.08 -39.26
CA ALA A 73 4.98 12.32 -40.68
C ALA A 73 6.14 11.92 -41.60
N ASP A 74 7.39 11.98 -41.13
CA ASP A 74 8.59 11.58 -41.88
C ASP A 74 8.83 10.06 -41.79
N GLY A 75 8.04 9.37 -40.97
CA GLY A 75 8.07 7.93 -40.82
C GLY A 75 9.02 7.44 -39.72
N GLN A 76 9.55 8.30 -38.86
CA GLN A 76 10.35 7.92 -37.70
C GLN A 76 9.46 7.26 -36.64
N SER A 77 9.94 6.15 -36.08
CA SER A 77 9.23 5.40 -35.03
C SER A 77 9.59 5.91 -33.63
N PHE A 78 8.60 5.97 -32.73
CA PHE A 78 8.74 6.36 -31.33
C PHE A 78 8.02 5.37 -30.42
N GLY A 79 8.61 5.08 -29.27
CA GLY A 79 7.91 4.44 -28.16
C GLY A 79 7.43 5.49 -27.16
N VAL A 80 6.18 5.38 -26.70
CA VAL A 80 5.59 6.24 -25.66
C VAL A 80 5.12 5.37 -24.51
N GLN A 81 5.44 5.82 -23.30
CA GLN A 81 4.90 5.31 -22.06
C GLN A 81 4.40 6.48 -21.23
N TRP A 82 3.22 6.32 -20.65
CA TRP A 82 2.65 7.24 -19.67
C TRP A 82 2.01 6.45 -18.54
N THR A 83 2.35 6.84 -17.31
CA THR A 83 1.79 6.25 -16.10
C THR A 83 1.29 7.37 -15.21
N LEU A 84 0.01 7.30 -14.82
CA LEU A 84 -0.54 8.07 -13.72
C LEU A 84 -0.80 7.13 -12.56
N PHE A 85 -0.17 7.43 -11.42
CA PHE A 85 -0.37 6.73 -10.18
C PHE A 85 -1.12 7.63 -9.19
N ARG A 86 -2.26 7.16 -8.68
CA ARG A 86 -3.01 7.83 -7.61
C ARG A 86 -2.94 6.99 -6.34
N ASN A 87 -2.51 7.62 -5.25
CA ASN A 87 -2.69 7.12 -3.89
C ASN A 87 -3.52 8.15 -3.11
N ALA A 88 -4.64 7.72 -2.55
CA ALA A 88 -5.49 8.56 -1.74
C ALA A 88 -4.81 8.90 -0.40
N LEU A 89 -4.85 10.18 -0.04
CA LEU A 89 -4.36 10.63 1.24
C LEU A 89 -5.40 10.33 2.33
N PRO A 90 -4.98 9.91 3.54
CA PRO A 90 -5.88 9.85 4.69
C PRO A 90 -6.60 11.19 4.86
N ARG A 91 -7.91 11.15 5.11
CA ARG A 91 -8.68 12.36 5.38
C ARG A 91 -8.17 12.95 6.70
N SER A 92 -7.56 14.14 6.66
CA SER A 92 -7.15 14.86 7.87
C SER A 92 -8.38 15.04 8.77
N THR A 93 -8.25 14.68 10.04
CA THR A 93 -9.26 14.92 11.07
C THR A 93 -9.24 16.35 11.58
N ALA A 94 -8.34 17.21 11.09
CA ALA A 94 -8.33 18.62 11.41
C ALA A 94 -9.60 19.28 10.82
N ALA A 95 -10.41 19.87 11.70
CA ALA A 95 -11.55 20.68 11.29
C ALA A 95 -11.11 21.77 10.30
N PRO A 96 -11.94 22.12 9.30
CA PRO A 96 -11.66 23.25 8.42
C PRO A 96 -11.36 24.49 9.27
N GLN A 97 -10.18 25.07 9.07
CA GLN A 97 -9.83 26.32 9.71
C GLN A 97 -10.47 27.43 8.89
N ASP A 98 -11.67 27.85 9.33
CA ASP A 98 -12.37 29.01 8.77
C ASP A 98 -11.46 30.24 8.89
N ASN A 99 -11.21 30.90 7.75
CA ASN A 99 -10.43 32.12 7.62
C ASN A 99 -11.30 33.33 7.34
#